data_AF-A0A1I1UWU1-F1
#
_entry.id   AF-A0A1I1UWU1-F1
#
_cell.length_a   1.000
_cell.length_b   1.000
_cell.length_c   1.000
_cell.angle_alpha   90.00
_cell.angle_beta   90.00
_cell.angle_gamma   90.00
#
_symmetry.space_group_name_H-M   'P 1'
#
loop_
_entity.id
_entity.type
_entity.pdbx_description
1 polymer ?
#
loop_
_entity_poly.entity_id
_entity_poly.type
_entity_poly.pdbx_seq_one_letter_code
_entity_poly.pdbx_strand_id
1 'polypeptide(L)'
;MARLTIRVVGEHDDDDRTECTHKVTSVGKPKEAGCTGRTAYSARCSCGWRSAPMLRTLANEARDRHRRDHATKPTPAEAGAAR
;
A
#
# COMPACT_ATOMS: atom_id res chain seq x y z
N MET A 1 3.55 -19.18 8.77
CA MET A 1 3.96 -18.21 7.73
C MET A 1 3.46 -16.84 8.15
N ALA A 2 4.32 -15.82 8.19
CA ALA A 2 3.86 -14.46 8.50
C ALA A 2 2.85 -14.02 7.41
N ARG A 3 1.66 -13.57 7.83
CA ARG A 3 0.65 -13.08 6.90
C ARG A 3 1.16 -11.79 6.24
N LEU A 4 1.53 -11.89 4.96
CA LEU A 4 1.83 -10.73 4.13
C LEU A 4 0.59 -9.85 4.02
N THR A 5 0.71 -8.61 4.49
CA THR A 5 -0.38 -7.63 4.41
C THR A 5 0.10 -6.47 3.56
N ILE A 6 -0.56 -6.25 2.42
CA ILE A 6 -0.30 -5.12 1.54
C ILE A 6 -1.58 -4.29 1.44
N ARG A 7 -1.52 -3.03 1.87
CA ARG A 7 -2.68 -2.13 1.90
C ARG A 7 -2.40 -0.86 1.11
N VAL A 8 -3.43 -0.34 0.45
CA VAL A 8 -3.39 1.00 -0.15
C VAL A 8 -3.91 1.98 0.87
N VAL A 9 -3.13 3.00 1.15
CA VAL A 9 -3.46 4.07 2.10
C VAL A 9 -3.63 5.38 1.37
N GLY A 10 -4.51 6.24 1.87
CA GLY A 10 -4.61 7.62 1.41
C GLY A 10 -3.69 8.52 2.23
N GLU A 11 -3.16 9.55 1.61
CA GLU A 11 -2.15 10.43 2.20
C GLU A 11 -2.57 11.88 2.08
N HIS A 12 -2.19 12.66 3.08
CA HIS A 12 -2.37 14.11 3.13
C HIS A 12 -1.36 14.86 2.23
N ASP A 13 -1.57 16.17 2.11
CA ASP A 13 -0.70 17.08 1.35
C ASP A 13 0.35 17.80 2.21
N ASP A 14 0.65 17.27 3.39
CA ASP A 14 1.80 17.73 4.16
C ASP A 14 3.13 17.19 3.57
N ASP A 15 4.23 17.84 3.95
CA ASP A 15 5.59 17.48 3.53
C ASP A 15 5.94 16.01 3.84
N ASP A 16 5.38 15.45 4.93
CA ASP A 16 5.63 14.08 5.38
C ASP A 16 4.69 13.04 4.73
N ARG A 17 3.72 13.47 3.92
CA ARG A 17 2.70 12.63 3.29
C ARG A 17 2.06 11.66 4.31
N THR A 18 1.61 12.21 5.43
CA THR A 18 1.04 11.43 6.53
C THR A 18 -0.20 10.62 6.09
N GLU A 19 -0.42 9.47 6.73
CA GLU A 19 -1.54 8.59 6.41
C GLU A 19 -2.87 9.23 6.87
N CYS A 20 -3.77 9.48 5.93
CA CYS A 20 -5.11 9.99 6.21
C CYS A 20 -6.01 8.85 6.70
N THR A 21 -6.20 8.79 8.02
CA THR A 21 -7.01 7.75 8.70
C THR A 21 -8.45 8.18 9.00
N HIS A 22 -8.80 9.42 8.67
CA HIS A 22 -10.11 10.00 8.97
C HIS A 22 -11.25 9.27 8.23
N LYS A 23 -12.39 9.11 8.92
CA LYS A 23 -13.61 8.57 8.30
C LYS A 23 -14.03 9.50 7.17
N VAL A 24 -14.28 8.92 6.00
CA VAL A 24 -14.83 9.65 4.86
C VAL A 24 -16.34 9.47 4.76
N THR A 25 -16.99 10.45 4.19
CA THR A 25 -18.37 10.37 3.72
C THR A 25 -18.45 9.50 2.47
N SER A 26 -19.67 9.10 2.08
CA SER A 26 -19.95 8.40 0.82
C SER A 26 -19.48 9.17 -0.41
N VAL A 27 -19.34 10.50 -0.30
CA VAL A 27 -18.87 11.40 -1.37
C VAL A 27 -17.35 11.60 -1.34
N GLY A 28 -16.63 10.86 -0.49
CA GLY A 28 -15.16 10.86 -0.42
C GLY A 28 -14.54 12.00 0.39
N LYS A 29 -15.32 12.96 0.88
CA LYS A 29 -14.85 14.04 1.77
C LYS A 29 -14.66 13.52 3.21
N PRO A 30 -13.58 13.92 3.92
CA PRO A 30 -13.40 13.60 5.33
C PRO A 30 -14.56 14.17 6.17
N LYS A 31 -15.00 13.41 7.18
CA LYS A 31 -16.06 13.83 8.12
C LYS A 31 -15.58 14.85 9.15
N GLU A 32 -14.27 14.99 9.30
CA GLU A 32 -13.64 15.80 10.34
C GLU A 32 -13.26 17.18 9.81
N ALA A 33 -13.51 18.22 10.61
CA ALA A 33 -13.17 19.59 10.27
C ALA A 33 -11.65 19.80 10.35
N GLY A 34 -11.05 20.46 9.35
CA GLY A 34 -9.61 20.73 9.30
C GLY A 34 -8.76 19.67 8.59
N CYS A 35 -9.36 18.55 8.18
CA CYS A 35 -8.68 17.57 7.33
C CYS A 35 -8.64 18.08 5.87
N THR A 36 -7.43 18.30 5.33
CA THR A 36 -7.21 18.73 3.93
C THR A 36 -7.63 17.67 2.90
N GLY A 37 -7.97 16.47 3.36
CA GLY A 37 -8.39 15.35 2.53
C GLY A 37 -7.22 14.47 2.10
N ARG A 38 -7.51 13.58 1.16
CA ARG A 38 -6.51 12.69 0.55
C ARG A 38 -6.07 13.30 -0.76
N THR A 39 -4.79 13.63 -0.89
CA THR A 39 -4.21 14.18 -2.12
C THR A 39 -3.41 13.12 -2.89
N ALA A 40 -2.94 12.07 -2.21
CA ALA A 40 -2.26 10.96 -2.85
C ALA A 40 -2.64 9.61 -2.23
N TYR A 41 -2.20 8.54 -2.89
CA TYR A 41 -2.29 7.17 -2.40
C TYR A 41 -0.95 6.46 -2.52
N SER A 42 -0.62 5.60 -1.56
CA SER A 42 0.53 4.71 -1.63
C SER A 42 0.16 3.29 -1.20
N ALA A 43 0.86 2.29 -1.75
CA ALA A 43 0.77 0.91 -1.30
C ALA A 43 1.87 0.65 -0.26
N ARG A 44 1.52 0.04 0.87
CA ARG A 44 2.44 -0.31 1.96
C ARG A 44 2.36 -1.80 2.25
N CYS A 45 3.51 -2.47 2.28
CA CYS A 45 3.62 -3.89 2.59
C CYS A 45 4.23 -4.10 3.99
N SER A 46 3.78 -5.13 4.70
CA SER A 46 4.38 -5.58 5.96
C SER A 46 5.85 -6.02 5.82
N CYS A 47 6.38 -6.16 4.60
CA CYS A 47 7.79 -6.41 4.34
C CYS A 47 8.67 -5.14 4.37
N GLY A 48 8.07 -3.96 4.61
CA GLY A 48 8.75 -2.67 4.65
C GLY A 48 8.74 -1.91 3.32
N TRP A 49 8.27 -2.53 2.23
CA TRP A 49 8.12 -1.86 0.94
C TRP A 49 6.97 -0.84 0.95
N ARG A 50 7.21 0.32 0.31
CA ARG A 50 6.22 1.37 0.06
C ARG A 50 6.35 1.87 -1.39
N SER A 51 5.23 2.07 -2.07
CA SER A 51 5.20 2.73 -3.38
C SER A 51 5.32 4.25 -3.24
N ALA A 52 5.73 4.93 -4.31
CA ALA A 52 5.62 6.38 -4.38
C ALA A 52 4.13 6.84 -4.28
N PRO A 53 3.88 8.09 -3.88
CA PRO A 53 2.55 8.71 -3.92
C PRO A 53 2.03 8.76 -5.37
N MET A 54 0.80 8.29 -5.59
CA MET A 54 0.18 8.22 -6.91
C MET A 54 -1.35 8.16 -6.84
N LEU A 55 -2.02 8.12 -8.00
CA LEU A 55 -3.47 7.88 -8.07
C LEU A 55 -3.83 6.52 -7.45
N ARG A 56 -5.03 6.41 -6.87
CA ARG A 56 -5.48 5.16 -6.21
C ARG A 56 -5.42 3.95 -7.12
N THR A 57 -5.78 4.10 -8.40
CA THR A 57 -5.72 3.02 -9.39
C THR A 57 -4.29 2.53 -9.59
N LEU A 58 -3.33 3.45 -9.70
CA LEU A 58 -1.91 3.11 -9.83
C LEU A 58 -1.37 2.48 -8.54
N ALA A 59 -1.80 2.96 -7.37
CA ALA A 59 -1.42 2.35 -6.09
C ALA A 59 -1.95 0.91 -5.95
N ASN A 60 -3.15 0.63 -6.45
CA ASN A 60 -3.69 -0.74 -6.52
C ASN A 60 -2.88 -1.62 -7.48
N GLU A 61 -2.51 -1.10 -8.65
CA GLU A 61 -1.65 -1.83 -9.60
C GLU A 61 -0.29 -2.15 -8.98
N ALA A 62 0.35 -1.18 -8.34
CA ALA A 62 1.63 -1.35 -7.66
C ALA A 62 1.53 -2.38 -6.51
N ARG A 63 0.44 -2.33 -5.73
CA ARG A 63 0.13 -3.35 -4.70
C ARG A 63 0.07 -4.75 -5.33
N ASP A 64 -0.68 -4.90 -6.42
CA ASP A 64 -0.91 -6.20 -7.04
C ASP A 64 0.35 -6.75 -7.70
N ARG A 65 1.19 -5.87 -8.29
CA ARG A 65 2.51 -6.23 -8.79
C ARG A 65 3.41 -6.74 -7.66
N HIS A 66 3.54 -5.97 -6.59
CA HIS A 66 4.38 -6.36 -5.45
C HIS A 66 3.88 -7.65 -4.77
N ARG A 67 2.56 -7.86 -4.71
CA ARG A 67 1.98 -9.11 -4.23
C ARG A 67 2.43 -10.31 -5.07
N ARG A 68 2.50 -10.16 -6.40
CA ARG A 68 2.99 -11.22 -7.29
C ARG A 68 4.45 -11.52 -7.03
N ASP A 69 5.29 -10.51 -6.78
CA ASP A 69 6.71 -10.70 -6.46
C ASP A 69 6.92 -11.56 -5.20
N HIS A 70 6.02 -11.43 -4.21
CA HIS A 70 6.01 -12.32 -3.05
C HIS A 70 5.61 -13.76 -3.35
N ALA A 71 4.79 -13.98 -4.39
CA ALA A 71 4.37 -15.31 -4.82
C ALA A 71 5.39 -15.99 -5.74
N THR A 72 6.16 -15.22 -6.52
CA THR A 72 7.20 -15.74 -7.42
C THR A 72 8.57 -15.87 -6.78
N LYS A 73 8.81 -15.32 -5.58
CA LYS A 73 10.06 -15.54 -4.87
C LYS A 73 10.15 -17.02 -4.47
N PRO A 74 11.10 -17.80 -4.99
CA PRO A 74 11.23 -19.20 -4.60
C PRO A 74 11.49 -19.27 -3.10
N THR A 75 10.65 -20.01 -2.40
CA THR A 75 10.91 -20.44 -1.03
C THR A 75 12.26 -21.19 -1.04
N PRO A 76 13.19 -20.97 -0.09
CA PRO A 76 14.50 -21.65 -0.10
C PRO A 76 14.46 -23.19 0.00
N ALA A 77 13.28 -23.82 -0.01
CA ALA A 77 13.11 -25.27 0.09
C ALA A 77 13.34 -26.02 -1.24
N GLU A 78 13.41 -25.34 -2.38
CA GLU A 78 13.49 -25.99 -3.71
C GLU A 78 14.87 -25.88 -4.38
N ALA A 79 15.86 -25.25 -3.73
CA ALA A 79 17.22 -25.12 -4.27
C ALA A 79 18.15 -26.33 -3.97
N GLY A 80 17.61 -27.40 -3.38
CA GLY A 80 18.38 -28.52 -2.82
C GLY A 80 18.02 -29.90 -3.37
N ALA A 81 17.65 -30.02 -4.64
CA ALA A 81 17.45 -31.33 -5.28
C ALA A 81 17.88 -31.31 -6.75
N ALA A 82 19.18 -31.12 -6.98
CA ALA A 82 19.83 -31.59 -8.20
C ALA A 82 20.98 -32.49 -7.77
N ARG A 83 20.76 -33.81 -7.87
CA ARG A 83 21.77 -34.85 -7.88
C ARG A 83 21.54 -35.71 -9.11
#